data_AF-A0A540WH63-F1
#
_entry.id   AF-A0A540WH63-F1
#
_cell.length_a   1.000
_cell.length_b   1.000
_cell.length_c   1.000
_cell.angle_alpha   90.00
_cell.angle_beta   90.00
_cell.angle_gamma   90.00
#
_symmetry.space_group_name_H-M   'P 1'
#
loop_
_entity.id
_entity.type
_entity.pdbx_description
1 polymer ?
#
loop_
_entity_poly.entity_id
_entity_poly.type
_entity_poly.pdbx_seq_one_letter_code
_entity_poly.pdbx_strand_id
1 'polypeptide(L)' 'MSAERLLHELEQLHRTRHETFLYGSDDALRRHTERTTELEAEYLRRFPVRMVTASRTRSGARARETAARIEATPS' A
#
# COMPACT_ATOMS: atom_id res chain seq x y z
N MET A 1 -4.17 -13.55 -15.74
CA MET A 1 -2.99 -13.48 -14.83
C MET A 1 -3.33 -14.18 -13.52
N SER A 2 -2.44 -15.02 -12.97
CA SER A 2 -2.67 -15.65 -11.65
C SER A 2 -2.54 -14.64 -10.50
N ALA A 3 -3.02 -14.99 -9.31
CA ALA A 3 -2.90 -14.14 -8.11
C ALA A 3 -1.44 -13.85 -7.73
N GLU A 4 -0.59 -14.88 -7.75
CA GLU A 4 0.84 -14.75 -7.43
C GLU A 4 1.56 -13.85 -8.45
N ARG A 5 1.22 -14.01 -9.74
CA ARG A 5 1.77 -13.17 -10.81
C ARG A 5 1.36 -11.71 -10.63
N LEU A 6 0.09 -11.45 -10.25
CA LEU A 6 -0.40 -10.10 -9.96
C LEU A 6 0.36 -9.45 -8.81
N LEU A 7 0.55 -10.17 -7.70
CA LEU A 7 1.28 -9.67 -6.53
C LEU A 7 2.73 -9.33 -6.88
N HIS A 8 3.41 -10.23 -7.60
CA HIS A 8 4.78 -9.98 -8.05
C HIS A 8 4.86 -8.78 -9.00
N GLU A 9 3.91 -8.65 -9.94
CA GLU A 9 3.91 -7.52 -10.88
C GLU A 9 3.65 -6.19 -10.17
N LEU A 10 2.72 -6.15 -9.20
CA LEU A 10 2.51 -4.97 -8.35
C LEU A 10 3.77 -4.56 -7.59
N GLU A 11 4.47 -5.51 -6.98
CA GLU A 11 5.73 -5.26 -6.27
C GLU A 11 6.79 -4.63 -7.19
N GLN A 12 7.03 -5.23 -8.36
CA GLN A 12 7.99 -4.70 -9.34
C GLN A 12 7.57 -3.32 -9.87
N LEU A 13 6.28 -3.13 -10.09
CA LEU A 13 5.73 -1.87 -10.59
C LEU A 13 5.89 -0.75 -9.58
N HIS A 14 5.66 -0.99 -8.29
CA HIS A 14 5.88 0.01 -7.24
C HIS A 14 7.34 0.44 -7.15
N ARG A 15 8.28 -0.52 -7.22
CA ARG A 15 9.73 -0.24 -7.23
C ARG A 15 10.13 0.63 -8.42
N THR A 16 9.75 0.21 -9.62
CA THR A 16 10.09 0.92 -10.88
C THR A 16 9.43 2.31 -10.95
N ARG A 17 8.19 2.43 -10.46
CA ARG A 17 7.49 3.72 -10.39
C ARG A 17 8.22 4.69 -9.46
N HIS A 18 8.77 4.21 -8.34
CA HIS A 18 9.52 5.08 -7.43
C HIS A 18 10.79 5.63 -8.08
N GLU A 19 11.56 4.79 -8.76
CA GLU A 19 12.73 5.25 -9.53
C GLU A 19 12.33 6.23 -10.64
N THR A 20 11.24 5.94 -11.36
CA THR A 20 10.69 6.83 -12.41
C THR A 20 10.20 8.16 -11.84
N PHE A 21 9.63 8.17 -10.64
CA PHE A 21 9.19 9.40 -9.97
C PHE A 21 10.37 10.33 -9.65
N LEU A 22 11.53 9.78 -9.30
CA LEU A 22 12.71 10.57 -8.96
C LEU A 22 13.51 11.01 -10.19
N TYR A 23 13.60 10.16 -11.23
CA TYR A 23 14.57 10.33 -12.31
C TYR A 23 14.00 10.17 -13.72
N GLY A 24 12.72 9.81 -13.85
CA GLY A 24 12.06 9.59 -15.14
C GLY A 24 11.47 10.87 -15.73
N SER A 25 11.06 10.78 -17.00
CA SER A 25 10.28 11.84 -17.64
C SER A 25 8.83 11.84 -17.15
N ASP A 26 8.15 12.98 -17.30
CA ASP A 26 6.73 13.12 -16.97
C ASP A 26 5.85 12.08 -17.71
N ASP A 27 6.19 11.80 -18.98
CA ASP A 27 5.49 10.79 -19.79
C ASP A 27 5.71 9.37 -19.28
N ALA A 28 6.89 9.05 -18.77
CA ALA A 28 7.15 7.76 -18.15
C ALA A 28 6.38 7.65 -16.84
N LEU A 29 6.42 8.69 -15.99
CA LEU A 29 5.71 8.72 -14.72
C LEU A 29 4.19 8.57 -14.90
N ARG A 30 3.62 9.23 -15.91
CA ARG A 30 2.19 9.11 -16.25
C ARG A 30 1.82 7.67 -16.60
N ARG A 31 2.56 7.03 -17.53
CA ARG A 31 2.32 5.63 -17.90
C ARG A 31 2.42 4.68 -16.72
N HIS A 32 3.44 4.85 -15.87
CA HIS A 32 3.59 4.04 -14.67
C HIS A 32 2.43 4.25 -13.69
N THR A 33 1.94 5.49 -13.54
CA THR A 33 0.80 5.80 -12.67
C THR A 33 -0.48 5.14 -13.17
N GLU A 34 -0.79 5.26 -14.47
CA GLU A 34 -1.93 4.59 -15.10
C GLU A 34 -1.88 3.07 -14.87
N ARG A 35 -0.74 2.45 -15.18
CA ARG A 35 -0.52 1.01 -15.00
C ARG A 35 -0.66 0.58 -13.54
N THR A 36 -0.16 1.37 -12.59
CA THR A 36 -0.28 1.08 -11.15
C THR A 36 -1.75 1.07 -10.74
N THR A 37 -2.51 2.09 -11.13
CA THR A 37 -3.94 2.19 -10.81
C THR A 37 -4.75 1.02 -11.39
N GLU A 38 -4.46 0.59 -12.62
CA GLU A 38 -5.13 -0.56 -13.24
C GLU A 38 -4.94 -1.87 -12.43
N LEU A 39 -3.69 -2.18 -12.06
CA LEU A 39 -3.37 -3.40 -11.33
C LEU A 39 -3.85 -3.37 -9.89
N GLU A 40 -3.81 -2.22 -9.23
CA GLU A 40 -4.38 -2.03 -7.89
C GLU A 40 -5.91 -2.27 -7.92
N ALA A 41 -6.60 -1.73 -8.93
CA ALA A 41 -8.02 -1.97 -9.12
C ALA A 41 -8.33 -3.45 -9.37
N GLU A 42 -7.52 -4.13 -10.18
CA GLU A 42 -7.64 -5.58 -10.37
C GLU A 42 -7.45 -6.35 -9.05
N TYR A 43 -6.44 -6.01 -8.26
CA TYR A 43 -6.20 -6.62 -6.96
C TYR A 43 -7.39 -6.42 -6.02
N LEU A 44 -7.89 -5.19 -5.87
CA LEU A 44 -9.03 -4.90 -5.00
C LEU A 44 -10.30 -5.64 -5.43
N ARG A 45 -10.54 -5.78 -6.74
CA ARG A 45 -11.67 -6.57 -7.26
C ARG A 45 -11.55 -8.06 -6.94
N ARG A 46 -10.34 -8.62 -7.00
CA ARG A 46 -10.10 -10.05 -6.73
C ARG A 46 -10.06 -10.39 -5.24
N PHE A 47 -9.65 -9.44 -4.41
CA PHE A 47 -9.47 -9.61 -2.97
C PHE A 47 -10.32 -8.60 -2.17
N PRO A 48 -11.67 -8.70 -2.23
CA PRO A 48 -12.55 -7.75 -1.53
C PRO A 48 -12.40 -7.81 0.00
N VAL A 49 -12.04 -8.98 0.54
CA VAL A 49 -11.82 -9.21 1.99
C VAL A 49 -10.31 -9.34 2.28
N ARG A 50 -9.51 -8.37 1.83
CA ARG A 50 -8.07 -8.34 2.14
C ARG A 50 -7.82 -8.10 3.62
N MET A 51 -6.76 -8.68 4.15
CA MET A 51 -6.32 -8.36 5.51
C MET A 51 -5.85 -6.91 5.62
N VAL A 52 -6.36 -6.19 6.61
CA VAL A 52 -5.93 -4.83 6.94
C VAL A 52 -5.24 -4.89 8.29
N THR A 53 -3.94 -4.60 8.31
CA THR A 53 -3.18 -4.54 9.56
C THR A 53 -3.67 -3.37 10.41
N ALA A 54 -4.04 -3.62 11.67
CA ALA A 54 -4.56 -2.59 12.56
C ALA A 54 -3.60 -1.38 12.68
N SER A 55 -2.29 -1.61 12.67
CA SER A 55 -1.26 -0.55 12.71
C SER A 55 -1.28 0.40 11.52
N ARG A 56 -1.89 0.01 10.40
CA ARG A 56 -2.10 0.83 9.20
C ARG A 56 -3.46 1.54 9.19
N THR A 57 -4.21 1.47 10.29
CA THR A 57 -5.51 2.14 10.45
C THR A 57 -5.43 3.27 11.47
N ARG A 58 -6.31 4.27 11.32
CA ARG A 58 -6.46 5.34 12.33
C ARG A 58 -6.92 4.80 13.68
N SER A 59 -7.83 3.83 13.68
CA SER A 59 -8.33 3.21 14.90
C SER A 59 -7.22 2.48 15.65
N GLY A 60 -6.38 1.71 14.95
CA GLY A 60 -5.22 1.07 15.57
C GLY A 60 -4.16 2.06 16.03
N ALA A 61 -3.94 3.17 15.32
CA ALA A 61 -3.06 4.24 15.80
C ALA A 61 -3.54 4.83 17.13
N ARG A 62 -4.85 5.13 17.25
CA ARG A 62 -5.46 5.61 18.50
C ARG A 62 -5.39 4.59 19.63
N ALA A 63 -5.65 3.31 19.34
CA ALA A 63 -5.55 2.25 20.34
C ALA A 63 -4.14 2.15 20.93
N ARG A 64 -3.09 2.27 20.09
CA ARG A 64 -1.70 2.30 20.56
C ARG A 64 -1.40 3.53 21.43
N GLU A 65 -1.91 4.70 21.06
CA GLU A 65 -1.73 5.91 21.87
C GLU A 65 -2.38 5.77 23.25
N THR A 66 -3.61 5.24 23.29
CA THR A 66 -4.30 4.95 24.56
C THR A 66 -3.53 3.94 25.41
N ALA A 67 -3.04 2.85 24.80
CA ALA A 67 -2.24 1.86 25.51
C ALA A 67 -0.96 2.48 26.11
N ALA A 68 -0.22 3.27 25.32
CA ALA A 68 0.99 3.96 25.79
C ALA A 68 0.70 4.94 26.94
N ARG A 69 -0.45 5.62 26.92
CA ARG A 69 -0.89 6.53 27.99
C ARG A 69 -1.20 5.80 29.29
N ILE A 70 -1.85 4.63 29.20
CA ILE A 70 -2.14 3.78 30.35
C ILE A 70 -0.83 3.28 30.98
N GLU A 71 0.10 2.80 30.14
CA GLU A 71 1.43 2.34 30.59
C GLU A 71 2.24 3.46 31.27
N ALA A 72 2.14 4.70 30.77
CA ALA A 72 2.87 5.85 31.30
C ALA A 72 2.30 6.43 32.61
N THR A 73 1.08 6.04 33.01
CA THR A 73 0.48 6.43 34.29
C THR A 73 0.25 5.16 35.12
N PRO A 74 1.30 4.53 35.67
CA PRO A 74 1.13 3.44 36.59
C PRO A 74 0.48 3.98 37.87
N SER A 75 -0.61 3.35 38.31
CA SER A 75 -1.28 3.62 39.60
C SER A 75 -0.32 3.54 40.78
#